data_AF-A0A7V0S1D5-F1
#
_entry.id   AF-A0A7V0S1D5-F1
#
_cell.length_a   1.000
_cell.length_b   1.000
_cell.length_c   1.000
_cell.angle_alpha   90.00
_cell.angle_beta   90.00
_cell.angle_gamma   90.00
#
_symmetry.space_group_name_H-M   'P 1'
#
loop_
_entity.id
_entity.type
_entity.pdbx_description
1 polymer ?
#
loop_
_entity_poly.entity_id
_entity_poly.type
_entity_poly.pdbx_seq_one_letter_code
_entity_poly.pdbx_strand_id
1 'polypeptide(L)'
;AQHQPEKLAAMEGLYDGSEGAGLVAFGILNPGKKVGDNIDDFIIKIEIPKLLSLLGYRSLDAFVPGANDLVYGNDKYSIMSASEKMEKGKVALDALAAYKEAYAQGDATQMEESLTLFKENYYYMGYGYLHNPESILPNIPFIFYSFHIMVILGFAFVAIAALFLYLAVKNRLEKQKWLLWLGIWSFPLAMIASMAGWIVAEVGRQPWTIQGFLPTMVSTSNISSSAVILTFWMFLILLLTLVAAEARIMYLAIRKGPDNKIDEKKEGGSHA
;
A
#
# COMPACT_ATOMS: atom_id res chain seq x y z
N ALA A 1 -12.21 -0.50 -0.80
CA ALA A 1 -13.02 -1.71 -1.08
C ALA A 1 -13.50 -1.73 -2.53
N GLN A 2 -14.35 -0.78 -2.95
CA GLN A 2 -15.04 -0.85 -4.25
C GLN A 2 -14.14 -0.68 -5.49
N HIS A 3 -13.08 0.12 -5.41
CA HIS A 3 -12.22 0.42 -6.57
C HIS A 3 -10.96 -0.43 -6.70
N GLN A 4 -10.51 -1.02 -5.59
CA GLN A 4 -9.31 -1.87 -5.51
C GLN A 4 -9.58 -3.03 -4.54
N PRO A 5 -10.47 -3.95 -4.89
CA PRO A 5 -10.78 -5.10 -4.05
C PRO A 5 -9.58 -6.03 -3.87
N GLU A 6 -8.68 -6.12 -4.86
CA GLU A 6 -7.46 -6.96 -4.80
C GLU A 6 -6.54 -6.52 -3.66
N LYS A 7 -6.39 -5.21 -3.50
CA LYS A 7 -5.60 -4.62 -2.41
C LYS A 7 -6.25 -4.86 -1.06
N LEU A 8 -7.58 -4.77 -0.98
CA LEU A 8 -8.30 -5.05 0.27
C LEU A 8 -8.14 -6.52 0.68
N ALA A 9 -8.34 -7.44 -0.26
CA ALA A 9 -8.13 -8.87 -0.05
C ALA A 9 -6.69 -9.14 0.44
N ALA A 10 -5.70 -8.49 -0.16
CA ALA A 10 -4.30 -8.62 0.26
C ALA A 10 -4.01 -8.04 1.66
N MET A 11 -4.60 -6.89 2.02
CA MET A 11 -4.42 -6.28 3.35
C MET A 11 -4.96 -7.17 4.48
N GLU A 12 -6.06 -7.87 4.23
CA GLU A 12 -6.75 -8.71 5.21
C GLU A 12 -6.35 -10.20 5.10
N GLY A 13 -5.54 -10.57 4.11
CA GLY A 13 -5.16 -11.95 3.86
C GLY A 13 -6.37 -12.83 3.50
N LEU A 14 -7.36 -12.23 2.84
CA LEU A 14 -8.62 -12.87 2.49
C LEU A 14 -8.48 -13.59 1.15
N TYR A 15 -8.26 -14.90 1.18
CA TYR A 15 -8.16 -15.70 -0.05
C TYR A 15 -9.55 -16.05 -0.58
N ASP A 16 -10.45 -16.49 0.29
CA ASP A 16 -11.84 -16.80 -0.05
C ASP A 16 -12.80 -15.72 0.48
N GLY A 17 -13.63 -15.17 -0.40
CA GLY A 17 -14.60 -14.14 -0.02
C GLY A 17 -15.73 -14.69 0.83
N SER A 18 -16.28 -13.82 1.68
CA SER A 18 -17.38 -14.18 2.58
C SER A 18 -18.35 -13.02 2.81
N GLU A 19 -19.61 -13.37 3.07
CA GLU A 19 -20.60 -12.43 3.61
C GLU A 19 -20.27 -12.16 5.08
N GLY A 20 -20.29 -10.89 5.47
CA GLY A 20 -19.98 -10.51 6.84
C GLY A 20 -18.54 -10.81 7.27
N ALA A 21 -17.61 -10.64 6.33
CA ALA A 21 -16.19 -10.86 6.56
C ALA A 21 -15.68 -10.12 7.83
N GLY A 22 -14.89 -10.84 8.62
CA GLY A 22 -14.20 -10.30 9.80
C GLY A 22 -12.99 -9.46 9.42
N LEU A 23 -12.64 -8.50 10.28
CA LEU A 23 -11.37 -7.77 10.19
C LEU A 23 -10.32 -8.53 10.97
N VAL A 24 -9.18 -8.84 10.36
CA VAL A 24 -8.08 -9.53 11.04
C VAL A 24 -7.36 -8.52 11.93
N ALA A 25 -7.47 -8.71 13.26
CA ALA A 25 -6.76 -7.86 14.22
C ALA A 25 -5.30 -8.33 14.40
N PHE A 26 -5.09 -9.65 14.34
CA PHE A 26 -3.77 -10.27 14.34
C PHE A 26 -3.84 -11.60 13.60
N GLY A 27 -2.86 -11.88 12.74
CA GLY A 27 -2.79 -13.15 12.04
C GLY A 27 -1.37 -13.51 11.63
N ILE A 28 -1.10 -14.81 11.54
CA ILE A 28 0.09 -15.36 10.92
C ILE A 28 -0.39 -16.14 9.70
N LEU A 29 -0.08 -15.62 8.51
CA LEU A 29 -0.43 -16.28 7.26
C LEU A 29 0.35 -17.57 7.10
N ASN A 30 -0.30 -18.57 6.51
CA ASN A 30 0.35 -19.80 6.13
C ASN A 30 1.30 -19.55 4.94
N PRO A 31 2.63 -19.73 5.09
CA PRO A 31 3.58 -19.45 4.00
C PRO A 31 3.37 -20.32 2.76
N GLY A 32 2.71 -21.48 2.91
CA GLY A 32 2.39 -22.38 1.80
C GLY A 32 1.13 -22.00 1.03
N LYS A 33 0.29 -21.11 1.57
CA LYS A 33 -1.01 -20.73 0.98
C LYS A 33 -0.81 -19.99 -0.34
N LYS A 34 -1.53 -20.45 -1.34
CA LYS A 34 -1.64 -19.86 -2.68
C LYS A 34 -3.11 -19.71 -3.06
N VAL A 35 -3.32 -18.86 -4.06
CA VAL A 35 -4.64 -18.68 -4.69
C VAL A 35 -5.03 -20.00 -5.35
N GLY A 36 -6.28 -20.41 -5.18
CA GLY A 36 -6.86 -21.64 -5.75
C GLY A 36 -6.53 -22.93 -5.00
N ASP A 37 -5.74 -22.89 -3.93
CA ASP A 37 -5.51 -24.07 -3.09
C ASP A 37 -6.57 -24.22 -1.98
N ASN A 38 -6.67 -25.42 -1.42
CA ASN A 38 -7.58 -25.74 -0.32
C ASN A 38 -6.82 -25.87 1.01
N ILE A 39 -5.81 -25.02 1.22
CA ILE A 39 -5.03 -24.95 2.45
C ILE A 39 -5.57 -23.80 3.31
N ASP A 40 -5.53 -23.93 4.63
CA ASP A 40 -5.93 -22.85 5.53
C ASP A 40 -5.05 -21.60 5.33
N ASP A 41 -5.71 -20.45 5.23
CA ASP A 41 -5.10 -19.14 5.01
C ASP A 41 -4.15 -18.73 6.15
N PHE A 42 -4.49 -19.11 7.38
CA PHE A 42 -3.81 -18.68 8.60
C PHE A 42 -3.37 -19.87 9.47
N ILE A 43 -2.19 -19.76 10.05
CA ILE A 43 -1.75 -20.63 11.15
C ILE A 43 -2.40 -20.17 12.46
N ILE A 44 -2.50 -18.85 12.65
CA ILE A 44 -3.17 -18.21 13.79
C ILE A 44 -3.96 -17.04 13.23
N LYS A 45 -5.23 -16.92 13.65
CA LYS A 45 -6.13 -15.83 13.24
C LYS A 45 -6.91 -15.33 14.45
N ILE A 46 -6.83 -14.04 14.70
CA ILE A 46 -7.70 -13.31 15.63
C ILE A 46 -8.42 -12.26 14.80
N GLU A 47 -9.73 -12.44 14.61
CA GLU A 47 -10.56 -11.53 13.83
C GLU A 47 -11.73 -10.98 14.64
N ILE A 48 -12.18 -9.79 14.25
CA ILE A 48 -13.39 -9.17 14.77
C ILE A 48 -14.50 -9.42 13.74
N PRO A 49 -15.50 -10.28 14.05
CA PRO A 49 -16.53 -10.66 13.09
C PRO A 49 -17.27 -9.46 12.51
N LYS A 50 -17.59 -9.51 11.20
CA LYS A 50 -18.35 -8.49 10.45
C LYS A 50 -17.78 -7.07 10.43
N LEU A 51 -16.59 -6.85 11.00
CA LEU A 51 -16.01 -5.51 11.05
C LEU A 51 -15.46 -5.09 9.68
N LEU A 52 -14.89 -6.02 8.92
CA LEU A 52 -14.36 -5.72 7.58
C LEU A 52 -15.47 -5.39 6.59
N SER A 53 -16.57 -6.16 6.58
CA SER A 53 -17.75 -5.86 5.76
C SER A 53 -18.35 -4.50 6.13
N LEU A 54 -18.45 -4.19 7.43
CA LEU A 54 -18.94 -2.89 7.90
C LEU A 54 -18.04 -1.73 7.45
N LEU A 55 -16.72 -1.83 7.62
CA LEU A 55 -15.80 -0.75 7.28
C LEU A 55 -15.61 -0.60 5.76
N GLY A 56 -15.55 -1.72 5.04
CA GLY A 56 -15.32 -1.74 3.59
C GLY A 56 -16.55 -1.37 2.77
N TYR A 57 -17.73 -1.86 3.17
CA TYR A 57 -18.97 -1.77 2.39
C TYR A 57 -20.12 -1.11 3.14
N ARG A 58 -19.91 -0.64 4.38
CA ARG A 58 -20.93 0.03 5.21
C ARG A 58 -22.15 -0.85 5.51
N SER A 59 -21.98 -2.17 5.49
CA SER A 59 -23.02 -3.14 5.80
C SER A 59 -22.40 -4.38 6.46
N LEU A 60 -23.02 -4.84 7.55
CA LEU A 60 -22.54 -5.97 8.34
C LEU A 60 -22.52 -7.29 7.56
N ASP A 61 -23.45 -7.46 6.61
CA ASP A 61 -23.62 -8.71 5.87
C ASP A 61 -23.19 -8.58 4.40
N ALA A 62 -22.49 -7.48 4.04
CA ALA A 62 -21.94 -7.33 2.70
C ALA A 62 -20.93 -8.44 2.39
N PHE A 63 -20.96 -8.92 1.14
CA PHE A 63 -19.94 -9.81 0.61
C PHE A 63 -18.66 -9.04 0.36
N VAL A 64 -17.56 -9.51 0.93
CA VAL A 64 -16.21 -9.02 0.66
C VAL A 64 -15.52 -10.05 -0.23
N PRO A 65 -15.12 -9.68 -1.46
CA PRO A 65 -14.46 -10.61 -2.36
C PRO A 65 -13.05 -10.93 -1.88
N GLY A 66 -12.70 -12.22 -1.91
CA GLY A 66 -11.35 -12.70 -1.66
C GLY A 66 -10.52 -12.76 -2.94
N ALA A 67 -9.24 -13.11 -2.80
CA ALA A 67 -8.33 -13.29 -3.92
C ALA A 67 -8.85 -14.30 -4.97
N ASN A 68 -9.45 -15.42 -4.53
CA ASN A 68 -10.00 -16.46 -5.40
C ASN A 68 -11.19 -15.95 -6.21
N ASP A 69 -12.11 -15.19 -5.61
CA ASP A 69 -13.25 -14.60 -6.32
C ASP A 69 -12.80 -13.61 -7.40
N LEU A 70 -11.72 -12.86 -7.13
CA LEU A 70 -11.21 -11.86 -8.06
C LEU A 70 -10.46 -12.47 -9.24
N VAL A 71 -9.78 -13.60 -9.01
CA VAL A 71 -9.01 -14.32 -10.05
C VAL A 71 -9.92 -15.22 -10.87
N TYR A 72 -10.72 -16.06 -10.22
CA TYR A 72 -11.53 -17.09 -10.89
C TYR A 72 -12.97 -16.64 -11.19
N GLY A 73 -13.39 -15.49 -10.65
CA GLY A 73 -14.74 -14.98 -10.80
C GLY A 73 -15.69 -15.53 -9.74
N ASN A 74 -16.84 -14.87 -9.59
CA ASN A 74 -17.92 -15.30 -8.72
C ASN A 74 -19.27 -14.82 -9.28
N ASP A 75 -19.98 -15.73 -9.94
CA ASP A 75 -21.26 -15.45 -10.58
C ASP A 75 -22.34 -14.98 -9.60
N LYS A 76 -22.34 -15.52 -8.38
CA LYS A 76 -23.34 -15.16 -7.34
C LYS A 76 -23.31 -13.67 -7.04
N TYR A 77 -22.14 -13.04 -7.08
CA TYR A 77 -21.97 -11.60 -6.83
C TYR A 77 -21.56 -10.82 -8.08
N SER A 78 -21.74 -11.40 -9.27
CA SER A 78 -21.43 -10.77 -10.56
C SER A 78 -19.98 -10.28 -10.65
N ILE A 79 -19.04 -11.04 -10.10
CA ILE A 79 -17.61 -10.74 -10.16
C ILE A 79 -17.03 -11.44 -11.39
N MET A 80 -16.63 -10.65 -12.37
CA MET A 80 -15.95 -11.14 -13.57
C MET A 80 -14.57 -11.70 -13.23
N SER A 81 -14.26 -12.86 -13.82
CA SER A 81 -12.96 -13.51 -13.64
C SER A 81 -11.82 -12.68 -14.25
N ALA A 82 -10.59 -12.89 -13.77
CA ALA A 82 -9.43 -12.24 -14.35
C ALA A 82 -9.21 -12.68 -15.82
N SER A 83 -9.50 -13.92 -16.16
CA SER A 83 -9.41 -14.45 -17.52
C SER A 83 -10.32 -13.70 -18.50
N GLU A 84 -11.58 -13.46 -18.14
CA GLU A 84 -12.52 -12.69 -18.97
C GLU A 84 -12.11 -11.24 -19.10
N LYS A 85 -11.60 -10.62 -18.03
CA LYS A 85 -11.02 -9.26 -18.07
C LYS A 85 -9.84 -9.21 -19.04
N MET A 86 -8.97 -10.21 -19.02
CA MET A 86 -7.83 -10.30 -19.93
C MET A 86 -8.28 -10.46 -21.39
N GLU A 87 -9.31 -11.25 -21.66
CA GLU A 87 -9.89 -11.40 -23.01
C GLU A 87 -10.46 -10.07 -23.53
N LYS A 88 -11.30 -9.40 -22.74
CA LYS A 88 -11.81 -8.05 -23.05
C LYS A 88 -10.67 -7.05 -23.25
N GLY A 89 -9.63 -7.15 -22.43
CA GLY A 89 -8.43 -6.34 -22.56
C GLY A 89 -7.71 -6.54 -23.90
N LYS A 90 -7.56 -7.79 -24.36
CA LYS A 90 -6.99 -8.10 -25.68
C LYS A 90 -7.84 -7.52 -26.80
N VAL A 91 -9.16 -7.68 -26.74
CA VAL A 91 -10.09 -7.05 -27.70
C VAL A 91 -9.91 -5.53 -27.76
N ALA A 92 -9.74 -4.87 -26.61
CA ALA A 92 -9.47 -3.44 -26.58
C ALA A 92 -8.11 -3.08 -27.24
N LEU A 93 -7.07 -3.88 -27.01
CA LEU A 93 -5.76 -3.65 -27.61
C LEU A 93 -5.78 -3.85 -29.13
N ASP A 94 -6.45 -4.90 -29.60
CA ASP A 94 -6.61 -5.20 -31.02
C ASP A 94 -7.44 -4.12 -31.71
N ALA A 95 -8.53 -3.67 -31.09
CA ALA A 95 -9.34 -2.54 -31.57
C ALA A 95 -8.52 -1.24 -31.66
N LEU A 96 -7.65 -0.98 -30.68
CA LEU A 96 -6.76 0.18 -30.73
C LEU A 96 -5.71 0.08 -31.83
N ALA A 97 -5.18 -1.11 -32.10
CA ALA A 97 -4.25 -1.35 -33.20
C ALA A 97 -4.95 -1.15 -34.55
N ALA A 98 -6.13 -1.75 -34.73
CA ALA A 98 -6.96 -1.59 -35.93
C ALA A 98 -7.34 -0.12 -36.18
N TYR A 99 -7.68 0.62 -35.13
CA TYR A 99 -7.93 2.06 -35.24
C TYR A 99 -6.71 2.83 -35.78
N LYS A 100 -5.50 2.52 -35.29
CA LYS A 100 -4.27 3.17 -35.75
C LYS A 100 -3.96 2.85 -37.22
N GLU A 101 -4.20 1.60 -37.63
CA GLU A 101 -4.02 1.17 -39.02
C GLU A 101 -5.04 1.85 -39.95
N ALA A 102 -6.32 1.88 -39.58
CA ALA A 102 -7.36 2.56 -40.32
C ALA A 102 -7.11 4.08 -40.42
N TYR A 103 -6.61 4.70 -39.34
CA TYR A 103 -6.19 6.11 -39.34
C TYR A 103 -5.06 6.38 -40.32
N ALA A 104 -4.07 5.48 -40.40
CA ALA A 104 -2.97 5.60 -41.36
C ALA A 104 -3.43 5.43 -42.82
N GLN A 105 -4.50 4.66 -43.05
CA GLN A 105 -5.08 4.40 -44.38
C GLN A 105 -6.18 5.40 -44.77
N GLY A 106 -6.68 6.20 -43.82
CA GLY A 106 -7.78 7.15 -44.04
C GLY A 106 -9.17 6.50 -44.15
N ASP A 107 -9.35 5.26 -43.67
CA ASP A 107 -10.64 4.57 -43.67
C ASP A 107 -11.52 5.03 -42.50
N ALA A 108 -12.46 5.94 -42.80
CA ALA A 108 -13.38 6.50 -41.81
C ALA A 108 -14.32 5.46 -41.18
N THR A 109 -14.71 4.43 -41.93
CA THR A 109 -15.68 3.42 -41.46
C THR A 109 -15.02 2.50 -40.45
N GLN A 110 -13.85 1.99 -40.79
CA GLN A 110 -13.10 1.09 -39.91
C GLN A 110 -12.58 1.83 -38.66
N MET A 111 -12.27 3.13 -38.77
CA MET A 111 -11.96 3.96 -37.59
C MET A 111 -13.13 4.03 -36.61
N GLU A 112 -14.36 4.28 -37.08
CA GLU A 112 -15.54 4.40 -36.22
C GLU A 112 -15.90 3.06 -35.54
N GLU A 113 -15.86 1.97 -36.30
CA GLU A 113 -16.08 0.61 -35.78
C GLU A 113 -15.06 0.24 -34.71
N SER A 114 -13.77 0.43 -35.01
CA SER A 114 -12.67 0.11 -34.08
C SER A 114 -12.73 0.99 -32.82
N LEU A 115 -13.10 2.26 -32.95
CA LEU A 115 -13.26 3.17 -31.81
C LEU A 115 -14.43 2.75 -30.92
N THR A 116 -15.52 2.26 -31.50
CA THR A 116 -16.68 1.78 -30.74
C THR A 116 -16.32 0.53 -29.95
N LEU A 117 -15.71 -0.45 -30.61
CA LEU A 117 -15.24 -1.68 -29.97
C LEU A 117 -14.21 -1.41 -28.86
N PHE A 118 -13.32 -0.44 -29.09
CA PHE A 118 -12.37 0.02 -28.08
C PHE A 118 -13.09 0.62 -26.87
N LYS A 119 -14.04 1.55 -27.07
CA LYS A 119 -14.77 2.21 -25.98
C LYS A 119 -15.55 1.23 -25.10
N GLU A 120 -16.09 0.16 -25.69
CA GLU A 120 -16.81 -0.88 -24.95
C GLU A 120 -15.90 -1.68 -24.00
N ASN A 121 -14.63 -1.85 -24.35
CA ASN A 121 -13.69 -2.72 -23.62
C ASN A 121 -12.52 -1.95 -22.98
N TYR A 122 -12.43 -0.64 -23.17
CA TYR A 122 -11.30 0.20 -22.76
C TYR A 122 -10.95 0.07 -21.27
N TYR A 123 -11.95 -0.11 -20.40
CA TYR A 123 -11.74 -0.27 -18.96
C TYR A 123 -10.88 -1.49 -18.61
N TYR A 124 -10.82 -2.49 -19.48
CA TYR A 124 -10.05 -3.72 -19.30
C TYR A 124 -8.74 -3.75 -20.10
N MET A 125 -8.43 -2.70 -20.87
CA MET A 125 -7.27 -2.65 -21.77
C MET A 125 -5.97 -3.07 -21.09
N GLY A 126 -5.74 -2.64 -19.84
CA GLY A 126 -4.53 -2.97 -19.10
C GLY A 126 -4.39 -4.46 -18.80
N TYR A 127 -5.50 -5.17 -18.63
CA TYR A 127 -5.50 -6.62 -18.41
C TYR A 127 -5.04 -7.40 -19.64
N GLY A 128 -5.18 -6.84 -20.85
CA GLY A 128 -4.74 -7.48 -22.09
C GLY A 128 -3.24 -7.73 -22.18
N TYR A 129 -2.44 -6.99 -21.41
CA TYR A 129 -0.99 -7.17 -21.31
C TYR A 129 -0.56 -8.24 -20.31
N LEU A 130 -1.47 -8.75 -19.48
CA LEU A 130 -1.17 -9.77 -18.49
C LEU A 130 -1.09 -11.15 -19.15
N HIS A 131 -0.22 -12.01 -18.63
CA HIS A 131 -0.07 -13.38 -19.14
C HIS A 131 -0.86 -14.41 -18.33
N ASN A 132 -0.99 -14.18 -17.01
CA ASN A 132 -1.62 -15.12 -16.09
C ASN A 132 -2.76 -14.43 -15.30
N PRO A 133 -3.90 -15.10 -15.07
CA PRO A 133 -5.00 -14.55 -14.27
C PRO A 133 -4.59 -14.13 -12.86
N GLU A 134 -3.71 -14.88 -12.20
CA GLU A 134 -3.23 -14.59 -10.84
C GLU A 134 -2.38 -13.30 -10.75
N SER A 135 -1.84 -12.83 -11.87
CA SER A 135 -0.96 -11.65 -11.88
C SER A 135 -1.68 -10.34 -11.55
N ILE A 136 -3.01 -10.33 -11.50
CA ILE A 136 -3.81 -9.17 -11.07
C ILE A 136 -3.63 -8.86 -9.58
N LEU A 137 -3.17 -9.85 -8.79
CA LEU A 137 -3.06 -9.73 -7.34
C LEU A 137 -1.67 -9.21 -6.96
N PRO A 138 -1.58 -8.28 -5.99
CA PRO A 138 -0.31 -7.95 -5.36
C PRO A 138 0.15 -9.11 -4.46
N ASN A 139 1.39 -9.04 -3.98
CA ASN A 139 1.92 -10.04 -3.05
C ASN A 139 1.16 -10.00 -1.71
N ILE A 140 0.23 -10.94 -1.50
CA ILE A 140 -0.68 -10.96 -0.34
C ILE A 140 0.09 -10.91 0.99
N PRO A 141 1.04 -11.82 1.29
CA PRO A 141 1.76 -11.78 2.57
C PRO A 141 2.48 -10.47 2.84
N PHE A 142 3.15 -9.91 1.83
CA PHE A 142 3.92 -8.70 2.00
C PHE A 142 3.04 -7.48 2.32
N ILE A 143 1.86 -7.39 1.69
CA ILE A 143 0.88 -6.34 1.95
C ILE A 143 0.19 -6.54 3.29
N PHE A 144 -0.21 -7.77 3.61
CA PHE A 144 -0.85 -8.12 4.88
C PHE A 144 0.01 -7.67 6.08
N TYR A 145 1.27 -8.08 6.14
CA TYR A 145 2.14 -7.73 7.27
C TYR A 145 2.44 -6.24 7.33
N SER A 146 2.64 -5.58 6.19
CA SER A 146 2.86 -4.13 6.13
C SER A 146 1.64 -3.36 6.64
N PHE A 147 0.43 -3.77 6.25
CA PHE A 147 -0.82 -3.18 6.72
C PHE A 147 -1.00 -3.34 8.23
N HIS A 148 -0.77 -4.53 8.77
CA HIS A 148 -0.91 -4.79 10.20
C HIS A 148 0.12 -4.02 11.03
N ILE A 149 1.38 -3.96 10.59
CA ILE A 149 2.42 -3.15 11.26
C ILE A 149 2.01 -1.67 11.29
N MET A 150 1.53 -1.13 10.18
CA MET A 150 1.07 0.26 10.10
C MET A 150 -0.09 0.53 11.07
N VAL A 151 -1.12 -0.33 11.08
CA VAL A 151 -2.32 -0.15 11.91
C VAL A 151 -1.98 -0.29 13.40
N ILE A 152 -1.23 -1.34 13.78
CA ILE A 152 -0.82 -1.58 15.17
C ILE A 152 -0.01 -0.40 15.69
N LEU A 153 0.98 0.08 14.94
CA LEU A 153 1.79 1.23 15.34
C LEU A 153 0.94 2.52 15.39
N GLY A 154 0.02 2.72 14.45
CA GLY A 154 -0.90 3.86 14.45
C GLY A 154 -1.73 3.94 15.73
N PHE A 155 -2.38 2.84 16.13
CA PHE A 155 -3.12 2.78 17.39
C PHE A 155 -2.20 2.90 18.61
N ALA A 156 -1.01 2.30 18.56
CA ALA A 156 -0.02 2.44 19.63
C ALA A 156 0.39 3.91 19.83
N PHE A 157 0.61 4.68 18.77
CA PHE A 157 0.96 6.10 18.89
C PHE A 157 -0.16 6.94 19.49
N VAL A 158 -1.42 6.67 19.13
CA VAL A 158 -2.58 7.34 19.75
C VAL A 158 -2.64 7.04 21.25
N ALA A 159 -2.46 5.77 21.64
CA ALA A 159 -2.44 5.38 23.04
C ALA A 159 -1.27 5.98 23.82
N ILE A 160 -0.07 5.98 23.24
CA ILE A 160 1.14 6.60 23.81
C ILE A 160 0.91 8.11 23.99
N ALA A 161 0.41 8.81 22.97
CA ALA A 161 0.12 10.23 23.03
C ALA A 161 -0.91 10.58 24.11
N ALA A 162 -1.99 9.79 24.22
CA ALA A 162 -2.99 9.96 25.28
C ALA A 162 -2.40 9.75 26.68
N LEU A 163 -1.52 8.76 26.85
CA LEU A 163 -0.84 8.50 28.11
C LEU A 163 0.16 9.61 28.49
N PHE A 164 0.92 10.13 27.52
CA PHE A 164 1.78 11.29 27.69
C PHE A 164 0.98 12.51 28.16
N LEU A 165 -0.14 12.80 27.50
CA LEU A 165 -1.01 13.91 27.86
C LEU A 165 -1.58 13.75 29.28
N TYR A 166 -2.09 12.56 29.60
CA TYR A 166 -2.64 12.26 30.91
C TYR A 166 -1.62 12.47 32.04
N LEU A 167 -0.39 11.98 31.87
CA LEU A 167 0.68 12.10 32.88
C LEU A 167 1.28 13.50 32.94
N ALA A 168 1.27 14.24 31.82
CA ALA A 168 1.64 15.65 31.79
C ALA A 168 0.66 16.48 32.62
N VAL A 169 -0.65 16.29 32.43
CA VAL A 169 -1.70 16.98 33.23
C VAL A 169 -1.57 16.65 34.73
N LYS A 170 -1.13 15.44 35.08
CA LYS A 170 -0.91 15.03 36.47
C LYS A 170 0.45 15.45 37.05
N ASN A 171 1.30 16.14 36.30
CA ASN A 171 2.67 16.52 36.69
C ASN A 171 3.50 15.34 37.20
N ARG A 172 3.33 14.15 36.61
CA ARG A 172 4.05 12.91 36.99
C ARG A 172 4.94 12.35 35.88
N LEU A 173 5.04 13.05 34.75
CA LEU A 173 5.71 12.56 33.54
C LEU A 173 7.19 12.22 33.79
N GLU A 174 7.92 13.10 34.47
CA GLU A 174 9.36 12.95 34.73
C GLU A 174 9.70 11.71 35.56
N LYS A 175 8.75 11.23 36.37
CA LYS A 175 8.96 10.05 37.23
C LYS A 175 8.86 8.74 36.44
N GLN A 176 8.28 8.74 35.24
CA GLN A 176 8.00 7.55 34.44
C GLN A 176 9.04 7.37 33.32
N LYS A 177 10.25 6.94 33.68
CA LYS A 177 11.38 6.78 32.75
C LYS A 177 11.08 5.86 31.56
N TRP A 178 10.29 4.80 31.75
CA TRP A 178 9.91 3.88 30.68
C TRP A 178 9.10 4.57 29.58
N LEU A 179 8.21 5.50 29.95
CA LEU A 179 7.41 6.25 29.00
C LEU A 179 8.26 7.25 28.21
N LEU A 180 9.23 7.90 28.87
CA LEU A 180 10.19 8.77 28.19
C LEU A 180 11.02 7.99 27.15
N TRP A 181 11.45 6.76 27.48
CA TRP A 181 12.11 5.87 26.53
C TRP A 181 11.20 5.46 25.37
N LEU A 182 9.91 5.19 25.62
CA LEU A 182 8.94 4.97 24.54
C LEU A 182 8.80 6.20 23.64
N GLY A 183 8.88 7.41 24.19
CA GLY A 183 8.91 8.64 23.40
C GLY A 183 10.09 8.69 22.43
N ILE A 184 11.28 8.27 22.87
CA ILE A 184 12.48 8.19 22.00
C ILE A 184 12.28 7.13 20.90
N TRP A 185 11.79 5.95 21.26
CA TRP A 185 11.53 4.86 20.30
C TRP A 185 10.37 5.16 19.35
N SER A 186 9.48 6.08 19.69
CA SER A 186 8.38 6.48 18.81
C SER A 186 8.87 7.12 17.51
N PHE A 187 10.04 7.78 17.51
CA PHE A 187 10.61 8.37 16.30
C PHE A 187 10.96 7.32 15.22
N PRO A 188 11.83 6.31 15.47
CA PRO A 188 12.11 5.29 14.46
C PRO A 188 10.88 4.42 14.14
N LEU A 189 10.01 4.15 15.11
CA LEU A 189 8.78 3.41 14.86
C LEU A 189 7.82 4.17 13.95
N ALA A 190 7.71 5.49 14.07
CA ALA A 190 6.88 6.30 13.19
C ALA A 190 7.40 6.26 11.74
N MET A 191 8.72 6.24 11.56
CA MET A 191 9.33 6.04 10.23
C MET A 191 8.97 4.66 9.65
N ILE A 192 9.02 3.60 10.45
CA ILE A 192 8.63 2.25 10.01
C ILE A 192 7.15 2.21 9.63
N ALA A 193 6.26 2.77 10.46
CA ALA A 193 4.83 2.84 10.17
C ALA A 193 4.55 3.62 8.87
N SER A 194 5.27 4.73 8.67
CA SER A 194 5.18 5.52 7.43
C SER A 194 5.61 4.71 6.21
N MET A 195 6.76 4.02 6.26
CA MET A 195 7.22 3.15 5.17
C MET A 195 6.24 2.00 4.91
N ALA A 196 5.70 1.38 5.95
CA ALA A 196 4.70 0.33 5.83
C ALA A 196 3.43 0.84 5.13
N GLY A 197 2.98 2.07 5.44
CA GLY A 197 1.87 2.72 4.75
C GLY A 197 2.15 2.97 3.26
N TRP A 198 3.35 3.42 2.91
CA TRP A 198 3.78 3.56 1.51
C TRP A 198 3.84 2.22 0.78
N ILE A 199 4.31 1.16 1.44
CA ILE A 199 4.31 -0.21 0.87
C ILE A 199 2.88 -0.65 0.56
N VAL A 200 1.96 -0.49 1.52
CA VAL A 200 0.53 -0.80 1.31
C VAL A 200 -0.03 0.05 0.16
N ALA A 201 0.31 1.34 0.10
CA ALA A 201 -0.13 2.27 -0.93
C ALA A 201 0.31 1.83 -2.33
N GLU A 202 1.62 1.69 -2.55
CA GLU A 202 2.25 1.51 -3.85
C GLU A 202 2.36 0.04 -4.27
N VAL A 203 2.86 -0.82 -3.38
CA VAL A 203 3.02 -2.24 -3.69
C VAL A 203 1.66 -2.93 -3.74
N GLY A 204 0.70 -2.48 -2.93
CA GLY A 204 -0.68 -2.97 -2.98
C GLY A 204 -1.42 -2.61 -4.28
N ARG A 205 -0.87 -1.69 -5.10
CA ARG A 205 -1.39 -1.37 -6.43
C ARG A 205 -0.77 -2.23 -7.53
N GLN A 206 0.31 -2.98 -7.26
CA GLN A 206 0.88 -3.88 -8.26
C GLN A 206 -0.18 -4.87 -8.76
N PRO A 207 -0.22 -5.19 -10.07
CA PRO A 207 0.75 -4.86 -11.12
C PRO A 207 0.52 -3.51 -11.83
N TRP A 208 -0.27 -2.59 -11.26
CA TRP A 208 -0.75 -1.40 -11.97
C TRP A 208 0.08 -0.14 -11.68
N THR A 209 0.49 0.55 -12.74
CA THR A 209 0.90 1.97 -12.66
C THR A 209 -0.35 2.84 -12.61
N ILE A 210 -1.27 2.61 -13.55
CA ILE A 210 -2.62 3.19 -13.58
C ILE A 210 -3.61 2.02 -13.51
N GLN A 211 -4.42 1.98 -12.45
CA GLN A 211 -5.34 0.87 -12.16
C GLN A 211 -6.19 0.52 -13.38
N GLY A 212 -6.16 -0.75 -13.80
CA GLY A 212 -6.97 -1.28 -14.92
C GLY A 212 -6.54 -0.86 -16.33
N PHE A 213 -5.69 0.16 -16.45
CA PHE A 213 -5.31 0.74 -17.75
C PHE A 213 -3.86 0.43 -18.14
N LEU A 214 -2.92 0.65 -17.23
CA LEU A 214 -1.50 0.59 -17.55
C LEU A 214 -0.72 -0.22 -16.51
N PRO A 215 -0.35 -1.47 -16.83
CA PRO A 215 0.53 -2.27 -15.99
C PRO A 215 1.95 -1.72 -15.91
N THR A 216 2.64 -2.02 -14.81
CA THR A 216 4.02 -1.61 -14.55
C THR A 216 5.00 -2.17 -15.58
N MET A 217 4.76 -3.40 -16.06
CA MET A 217 5.62 -4.07 -17.05
C MET A 217 5.73 -3.30 -18.37
N VAL A 218 4.64 -2.64 -18.79
CA VAL A 218 4.58 -1.84 -20.03
C VAL A 218 4.81 -0.35 -19.82
N SER A 219 4.94 0.09 -18.56
CA SER A 219 5.20 1.49 -18.19
C SER A 219 6.68 1.86 -18.18
N THR A 220 7.57 0.92 -18.54
CA THR A 220 9.01 1.13 -18.46
C THR A 220 9.55 1.80 -19.71
N SER A 221 10.55 2.69 -19.54
CA SER A 221 11.26 3.28 -20.67
C SER A 221 12.23 2.26 -21.28
N ASN A 222 12.42 2.31 -22.59
CA ASN A 222 13.34 1.43 -23.32
C ASN A 222 14.81 1.88 -23.12
N ILE A 223 15.38 1.58 -21.94
CA ILE A 223 16.74 1.94 -21.54
C ILE A 223 17.51 0.65 -21.20
N SER A 224 18.82 0.64 -21.44
CA SER A 224 19.66 -0.51 -21.09
C SER A 224 19.69 -0.75 -19.58
N SER A 225 19.60 -2.02 -19.17
CA SER A 225 19.64 -2.42 -17.75
C SER A 225 20.93 -1.95 -17.06
N SER A 226 22.05 -1.87 -17.78
CA SER A 226 23.33 -1.39 -17.25
C SER A 226 23.29 0.08 -16.84
N ALA A 227 22.63 0.95 -17.63
CA ALA A 227 22.47 2.35 -17.29
C ALA A 227 21.58 2.54 -16.04
N VAL A 228 20.52 1.73 -15.92
CA VAL A 228 19.63 1.74 -14.74
C VAL A 228 20.39 1.33 -13.48
N ILE A 229 21.17 0.24 -13.53
CA ILE A 229 21.97 -0.21 -12.38
C ILE A 229 23.02 0.83 -11.98
N LEU A 230 23.71 1.43 -12.95
CA LEU A 230 24.73 2.45 -12.68
C LEU A 230 24.12 3.68 -11.98
N THR A 231 23.02 4.21 -12.52
CA THR A 231 22.33 5.36 -11.94
C THR A 231 21.76 5.04 -10.57
N PHE A 232 21.18 3.85 -10.38
CA PHE A 232 20.73 3.37 -9.06
C PHE A 232 21.83 3.46 -8.01
N TRP A 233 23.01 2.87 -8.27
CA TRP A 233 24.11 2.91 -7.30
C TRP A 233 24.67 4.31 -7.08
N MET A 234 24.73 5.13 -8.14
CA MET A 234 25.14 6.53 -8.03
C MET A 234 24.22 7.32 -7.09
N PHE A 235 22.90 7.24 -7.31
CA PHE A 235 21.93 7.90 -6.44
C PHE A 235 21.91 7.31 -5.04
N LEU A 236 22.05 5.99 -4.89
CA LEU A 236 22.09 5.34 -3.59
C LEU A 236 23.26 5.83 -2.75
N ILE A 237 24.47 5.85 -3.31
CA ILE A 237 25.68 6.33 -2.61
C ILE A 237 25.53 7.81 -2.24
N LEU A 238 25.02 8.63 -3.16
CA LEU A 238 24.79 10.05 -2.93
C LEU A 238 23.79 10.28 -1.78
N LEU A 239 22.64 9.63 -1.82
CA LEU A 239 21.58 9.79 -0.82
C LEU A 239 22.01 9.24 0.55
N LEU A 240 22.71 8.10 0.59
CA LEU A 240 23.27 7.57 1.84
C LEU A 240 24.30 8.52 2.47
N THR A 241 25.14 9.15 1.64
CA THR A 241 26.10 10.16 2.11
C THR A 241 25.39 11.37 2.70
N LEU A 242 24.31 11.82 2.05
CA LEU A 242 23.51 12.95 2.54
C LEU A 242 22.81 12.61 3.87
N VAL A 243 22.19 11.44 3.98
CA VAL A 243 21.55 10.96 5.22
C VAL A 243 22.58 10.82 6.35
N ALA A 244 23.78 10.31 6.07
CA ALA A 244 24.85 10.21 7.08
C ALA A 244 25.32 11.59 7.55
N ALA A 245 25.46 12.55 6.64
CA ALA A 245 25.82 13.93 6.98
C ALA A 245 24.72 14.59 7.84
N GLU A 246 23.45 14.45 7.46
CA GLU A 246 22.31 14.96 8.20
C GLU A 246 22.22 14.34 9.60
N ALA A 247 22.30 13.02 9.70
CA ALA A 247 22.29 12.32 10.99
C ALA A 247 23.43 12.78 11.90
N ARG A 248 24.62 13.02 11.35
CA ARG A 248 25.76 13.57 12.11
C ARG A 248 25.48 14.98 12.60
N ILE A 249 24.96 15.87 11.75
CA ILE A 249 24.64 17.25 12.13
C ILE A 249 23.55 17.26 13.22
N MET A 250 22.50 16.48 13.03
CA MET A 250 21.40 16.35 13.99
C MET A 250 21.90 15.81 15.33
N TYR A 251 22.76 14.78 15.33
CA TYR A 251 23.38 14.27 16.55
C TYR A 251 24.24 15.33 17.27
N LEU A 252 25.06 16.08 16.55
CA LEU A 252 25.87 17.16 17.12
C LEU A 252 25.00 18.27 17.72
N ALA A 253 23.92 18.64 17.04
CA ALA A 253 22.96 19.65 17.52
C ALA A 253 22.22 19.18 18.78
N ILE A 254 21.73 17.94 18.80
CA ILE A 254 21.06 17.33 19.96
C ILE A 254 22.03 17.27 21.15
N ARG A 255 23.29 16.87 20.92
CA ARG A 255 24.30 16.76 21.98
C ARG A 255 24.71 18.13 22.54
N LYS A 256 24.74 19.19 21.72
CA LYS A 256 25.06 20.54 22.18
C LYS A 256 24.00 21.05 23.18
N GLY A 257 22.73 20.67 22.99
CA GLY A 257 21.62 21.17 23.80
C GLY A 257 21.31 22.66 23.53
N PRO A 258 20.26 23.22 24.13
CA PRO A 258 19.96 24.64 24.01
C PRO A 258 21.05 25.50 24.66
N ASP A 259 21.49 26.57 23.98
CA ASP A 259 22.44 27.54 24.55
C ASP A 259 21.74 28.29 25.70
N ASN A 260 22.22 28.14 26.94
CA ASN A 260 21.69 28.79 28.16
C ASN A 260 21.96 30.31 28.20
N LYS A 261 21.67 31.06 27.13
CA LYS A 261 21.90 32.52 27.08
C LYS A 261 20.80 33.38 27.73
N ILE A 262 19.87 32.77 28.47
CA ILE A 262 18.73 33.48 29.10
C ILE A 262 19.00 33.81 30.58
N ASP A 263 19.93 33.13 31.27
CA ASP A 263 20.15 33.34 32.71
C ASP A 263 21.18 34.45 33.04
N GLU A 264 22.05 34.86 32.12
CA GLU A 264 23.06 35.90 32.40
C GLU A 264 22.48 37.33 32.51
N LYS A 265 21.24 37.57 32.05
CA LYS A 265 20.65 38.93 32.05
C LYS A 265 19.90 39.32 33.33
N LYS A 266 19.75 38.41 34.31
CA LYS A 266 19.02 38.70 35.56
C LYS A 266 19.91 38.88 36.81
N GLU A 267 21.19 38.52 36.77
CA GLU A 267 22.09 38.68 37.94
C GLU A 267 22.97 39.94 37.90
N GLY A 268 23.00 40.69 36.79
CA GLY A 268 23.83 41.91 36.65
C GLY A 268 23.20 43.22 37.13
N GLY A 269 22.07 43.18 37.84
CA GLY A 269 21.22 44.35 38.10
C GLY A 269 20.98 44.70 39.57
N SER A 270 21.92 44.41 40.47
CA SER A 270 21.87 44.90 41.85
C SER A 270 23.28 44.91 42.43
N HIS A 271 24.04 45.98 42.19
CA HIS A 271 25.05 46.55 43.08
C HIS A 271 25.67 47.79 42.42
N ALA A 272 25.06 48.95 42.67
CA ALA A 272 25.69 50.27 42.78
C ALA A 272 24.66 51.24 43.36
#